data_AF-A0A482CXL0-F1
#
_entry.id   AF-A0A482CXL0-F1
#
_cell.length_a   1.000
_cell.length_b   1.000
_cell.length_c   1.000
_cell.angle_alpha   90.00
_cell.angle_beta   90.00
_cell.angle_gamma   90.00
#
_symmetry.space_group_name_H-M   'P 1'
#
loop_
_entity.id
_entity.type
_entity.pdbx_description
1 polymer ?
#
loop_
_entity_poly.entity_id
_entity_poly.type
_entity_poly.pdbx_seq_one_letter_code
_entity_poly.pdbx_strand_id
1 'polypeptide(L)'
;MISTGLEIQTYPQPLKKYHSRYYKILSILRYFQNNALKYNQTAILNALNTFLLKDGLKQITLRTLRKDLTFLCHKGIIKKILLRLGEENGTYIRYTVTKYSVKNLKRILKAKEKIVEHDANSI
;
A
#
# COMPACT_ATOMS: atom_id res chain seq x y z
N MET A 1 -36.68 23.31 -24.84
CA MET A 1 -35.22 23.33 -24.69
C MET A 1 -34.85 22.24 -23.70
N ILE A 2 -34.26 21.14 -24.16
CA ILE A 2 -33.91 19.99 -23.32
C ILE A 2 -32.48 20.21 -22.83
N SER A 3 -32.29 20.46 -21.55
CA SER A 3 -30.97 20.46 -20.92
C SER A 3 -30.74 19.06 -20.34
N THR A 4 -29.93 18.27 -21.01
CA THR A 4 -29.51 16.93 -20.56
C THR A 4 -28.60 17.07 -19.34
N GLY A 5 -29.17 16.92 -18.15
CA GLY A 5 -28.42 16.67 -16.93
C GLY A 5 -27.78 15.29 -17.01
N LEU A 6 -26.51 15.23 -17.42
CA LEU A 6 -25.67 14.06 -17.24
C LEU A 6 -25.42 13.90 -15.74
N GLU A 7 -26.31 13.17 -15.06
CA GLU A 7 -26.05 12.63 -13.74
C GLU A 7 -24.84 11.70 -13.83
N ILE A 8 -23.68 12.20 -13.40
CA ILE A 8 -22.50 11.37 -13.20
C ILE A 8 -22.81 10.47 -12.00
N GLN A 9 -23.34 9.28 -12.27
CA GLN A 9 -23.46 8.22 -11.27
C GLN A 9 -22.06 7.81 -10.83
N THR A 10 -21.58 8.42 -9.75
CA THR A 10 -20.41 7.92 -9.02
C THR A 10 -20.83 6.71 -8.22
N TYR A 11 -20.74 5.52 -8.81
CA TYR A 11 -20.76 4.28 -8.05
C TYR A 11 -19.50 4.24 -7.19
N PRO A 12 -19.58 4.29 -5.84
CA PRO A 12 -18.41 4.12 -4.99
C PRO A 12 -17.95 2.68 -5.11
N GLN A 13 -17.07 2.41 -6.07
CA GLN A 13 -16.55 1.08 -6.34
C GLN A 13 -15.89 0.57 -5.04
N PRO A 14 -16.29 -0.61 -4.51
CA PRO A 14 -15.72 -1.13 -3.29
C PRO A 14 -14.23 -1.38 -3.52
N LEU A 15 -13.39 -0.62 -2.82
CA LEU A 15 -11.93 -0.79 -2.86
C LEU A 15 -11.59 -2.26 -2.61
N LYS A 16 -10.95 -2.91 -3.59
CA LYS A 16 -10.52 -4.31 -3.44
C LYS A 16 -9.71 -4.45 -2.15
N LYS A 17 -9.88 -5.56 -1.41
CA LYS A 17 -9.26 -5.78 -0.08
C LYS A 17 -7.75 -5.48 -0.05
N TYR A 18 -7.03 -5.73 -1.15
CA TYR A 18 -5.60 -5.45 -1.25
C TYR A 18 -5.27 -3.94 -1.41
N HIS A 19 -6.17 -3.12 -1.97
CA HIS A 19 -6.03 -1.66 -2.00
C HIS A 19 -5.99 -1.08 -0.58
N SER A 20 -6.96 -1.50 0.26
CA SER A 20 -7.01 -1.10 1.68
C SER A 20 -5.71 -1.49 2.41
N ARG A 21 -5.18 -2.68 2.14
CA ARG A 21 -3.93 -3.16 2.74
C ARG A 21 -2.72 -2.28 2.41
N TYR A 22 -2.57 -1.81 1.17
CA TYR A 22 -1.47 -0.91 0.80
C TYR A 22 -1.52 0.42 1.55
N TYR A 23 -2.71 1.02 1.69
CA TYR A 23 -2.86 2.25 2.49
C TYR A 23 -2.50 2.03 3.95
N LYS A 24 -2.86 0.89 4.54
CA LYS A 24 -2.47 0.54 5.92
C LYS A 24 -0.96 0.37 6.07
N ILE A 25 -0.29 -0.29 5.11
CA ILE A 25 1.18 -0.38 5.10
C ILE A 25 1.81 1.02 5.07
N LEU A 26 1.32 1.93 4.23
CA LEU A 26 1.84 3.31 4.20
C LEU A 26 1.62 4.04 5.52
N SER A 27 0.46 3.86 6.16
CA SER A 27 0.16 4.47 7.46
C SER A 27 1.13 3.97 8.56
N ILE A 28 1.35 2.65 8.63
CA ILE A 28 2.28 2.02 9.59
C ILE A 28 3.71 2.55 9.38
N LEU A 29 4.19 2.56 8.13
CA LEU A 29 5.54 3.04 7.82
C LEU A 29 5.70 4.53 8.15
N ARG A 30 4.67 5.35 7.88
CA ARG A 30 4.66 6.77 8.23
C ARG A 30 4.67 6.97 9.75
N TYR A 31 3.90 6.18 10.50
CA TYR A 31 3.91 6.21 11.96
C TYR A 31 5.31 5.91 12.51
N PHE A 32 5.95 4.82 12.04
CA PHE A 32 7.31 4.50 12.48
C PHE A 32 8.33 5.59 12.11
N GLN A 33 8.21 6.16 10.91
CA GLN A 33 9.07 7.24 10.46
C GLN A 33 8.92 8.51 11.31
N ASN A 34 7.68 8.94 11.59
CA ASN A 34 7.39 10.15 12.35
C ASN A 34 7.85 10.04 13.81
N ASN A 35 7.78 8.84 14.39
CA ASN A 35 8.21 8.57 15.76
C ASN A 35 9.67 8.08 15.85
N ALA A 36 10.42 8.11 14.75
CA ALA A 36 11.81 7.63 14.65
C ALA A 36 12.02 6.21 15.22
N LEU A 37 11.00 5.35 15.15
CA LEU A 37 11.05 4.01 15.73
C LEU A 37 11.93 3.10 14.87
N LYS A 38 12.72 2.24 15.52
CA LYS A 38 13.39 1.12 14.86
C LYS A 38 12.36 0.00 14.66
N TYR A 39 12.25 -0.53 13.45
CA TYR A 39 11.30 -1.60 13.11
C TYR A 39 11.87 -2.56 12.07
N ASN A 40 11.57 -3.85 12.16
CA ASN A 40 11.88 -4.82 11.10
C ASN A 40 10.60 -5.24 10.36
N GLN A 41 10.73 -6.15 9.38
CA GLN A 41 9.57 -6.64 8.64
C GLN A 41 8.55 -7.35 9.52
N THR A 42 8.98 -8.00 10.61
CA THR A 42 8.10 -8.64 11.59
C THR A 42 7.28 -7.61 12.37
N ALA A 43 7.89 -6.49 12.78
CA ALA A 43 7.16 -5.39 13.43
C ALA A 43 6.10 -4.78 12.51
N ILE A 44 6.42 -4.59 11.22
CA ILE A 44 5.44 -4.14 10.22
C ILE A 44 4.30 -5.17 10.08
N LEU A 45 4.64 -6.46 10.02
CA LEU A 45 3.66 -7.55 9.90
C LEU A 45 2.70 -7.58 11.07
N ASN A 46 3.21 -7.50 12.30
CA ASN A 46 2.41 -7.53 13.51
C ASN A 46 1.45 -6.34 13.54
N ALA A 47 1.94 -5.13 13.31
CA ALA A 47 1.09 -3.94 13.25
C ALA A 47 0.01 -4.06 12.17
N LEU A 48 0.36 -4.56 10.98
CA LEU A 48 -0.58 -4.75 9.89
C LEU A 48 -1.65 -5.79 10.25
N ASN A 49 -1.25 -6.92 10.80
CA ASN A 49 -2.18 -7.99 11.20
C ASN A 49 -3.11 -7.55 12.34
N THR A 50 -2.67 -6.67 13.25
CA THR A 50 -3.55 -6.03 14.23
C THR A 50 -4.64 -5.21 13.55
N PHE A 51 -4.32 -4.40 12.54
CA PHE A 51 -5.33 -3.65 11.80
C PHE A 51 -6.25 -4.55 10.98
N LEU A 52 -5.72 -5.60 10.35
CA LEU A 52 -6.53 -6.54 9.57
C LEU A 52 -7.55 -7.25 10.47
N LEU A 53 -7.13 -7.74 11.65
CA LEU A 53 -8.03 -8.37 12.61
C LEU A 53 -9.13 -7.43 13.09
N LYS A 54 -8.79 -6.17 13.40
CA LYS A 54 -9.78 -5.15 13.81
C LYS A 54 -10.84 -4.89 12.75
N ASP A 55 -10.47 -5.02 11.47
CA ASP A 55 -11.39 -4.87 10.34
C ASP A 55 -12.12 -6.17 9.96
N GLY A 56 -11.99 -7.25 10.77
CA GLY A 56 -12.56 -8.57 10.46
C GLY A 56 -11.91 -9.26 9.26
N LEU A 57 -10.70 -8.83 8.87
CA LEU A 57 -9.94 -9.37 7.74
C LEU A 57 -8.94 -10.44 8.20
N LYS A 58 -8.71 -11.43 7.32
CA LYS A 58 -7.72 -12.48 7.54
C LYS A 58 -6.32 -11.88 7.64
N GLN A 59 -5.57 -12.31 8.65
CA GLN A 59 -4.15 -12.02 8.80
C GLN A 59 -3.35 -12.52 7.59
N ILE A 60 -2.22 -11.86 7.32
CA ILE A 60 -1.30 -12.25 6.27
C ILE A 60 -0.01 -12.82 6.85
N THR A 61 0.75 -13.52 6.01
CA THR A 61 2.09 -14.02 6.35
C THR A 61 3.16 -13.00 5.98
N LEU A 62 4.37 -13.20 6.53
CA LEU A 62 5.55 -12.42 6.16
C LEU A 62 5.84 -12.48 4.65
N ARG A 63 5.59 -13.63 4.01
CA ARG A 63 5.75 -13.82 2.56
C ARG A 63 4.85 -12.87 1.77
N THR A 64 3.59 -12.74 2.18
CA THR A 64 2.64 -11.81 1.54
C THR A 64 3.06 -10.36 1.77
N LEU A 65 3.46 -10.00 2.99
CA LEU A 65 3.96 -8.66 3.29
C LEU A 65 5.19 -8.31 2.42
N ARG A 66 6.14 -9.23 2.27
CA ARG A 66 7.32 -9.03 1.42
C ARG A 66 6.93 -8.76 -0.03
N LYS A 67 5.96 -9.50 -0.59
CA LYS A 67 5.44 -9.24 -1.94
C LYS A 67 4.83 -7.84 -2.05
N ASP A 68 4.04 -7.43 -1.06
CA ASP A 68 3.43 -6.10 -1.03
C ASP A 68 4.50 -4.99 -0.94
N LEU A 69 5.49 -5.13 -0.06
CA LEU A 69 6.60 -4.17 0.06
C LEU A 69 7.42 -4.08 -1.22
N THR A 70 7.73 -5.20 -1.87
CA THR A 70 8.43 -5.21 -3.16
C THR A 70 7.63 -4.49 -4.24
N PHE A 71 6.32 -4.74 -4.34
CA PHE A 71 5.46 -4.03 -5.29
C PHE A 71 5.49 -2.52 -5.06
N LEU A 72 5.34 -2.08 -3.80
CA LEU A 72 5.36 -0.66 -3.45
C LEU A 72 6.72 -0.02 -3.76
N CYS A 73 7.82 -0.73 -3.55
CA CYS A 73 9.17 -0.26 -3.90
C CYS A 73 9.34 -0.13 -5.41
N HIS A 74 9.03 -1.18 -6.18
CA HIS A 74 9.18 -1.19 -7.64
C HIS A 74 8.34 -0.11 -8.32
N LYS A 75 7.19 0.24 -7.74
CA LYS A 75 6.33 1.30 -8.24
C LYS A 75 6.70 2.71 -7.75
N GLY A 76 7.81 2.86 -7.03
CA GLY A 76 8.26 4.15 -6.50
C GLY A 76 7.30 4.76 -5.48
N ILE A 77 6.45 3.94 -4.84
CA ILE A 77 5.51 4.39 -3.82
C ILE A 77 6.25 4.56 -2.49
N ILE A 78 7.14 3.64 -2.14
CA ILE A 78 8.03 3.74 -0.97
C ILE A 78 9.48 3.57 -1.40
N LYS A 79 10.41 4.09 -0.61
CA LYS A 79 11.84 3.88 -0.80
C LYS A 79 12.35 2.80 0.14
N LYS A 80 13.17 1.89 -0.36
CA LYS A 80 13.92 0.91 0.44
C LYS A 80 15.34 1.42 0.61
N ILE A 81 15.81 1.51 1.85
CA ILE A 81 17.18 1.86 2.20
C ILE A 81 17.78 0.68 2.94
N LEU A 82 18.98 0.30 2.53
CA LEU A 82 19.77 -0.74 3.17
C LEU A 82 20.83 -0.05 4.03
N LEU A 83 20.68 -0.14 5.35
CA LEU A 83 21.60 0.44 6.33
C LEU A 83 22.53 -0.67 6.80
N ARG A 84 23.83 -0.53 6.53
CA ARG A 84 24.86 -1.42 7.07
C ARG A 84 25.13 -1.03 8.52
N LEU A 85 25.11 -2.00 9.43
CA LEU A 85 25.29 -1.76 10.87
C LEU A 85 26.73 -2.03 11.36
N GLY A 86 27.65 -2.36 10.45
CA GLY A 86 29.02 -2.79 10.72
C GLY A 86 29.28 -4.20 10.20
N GLU A 87 30.56 -4.63 10.16
CA GLU A 87 30.97 -5.96 9.65
C GLU A 87 30.30 -7.11 10.40
N GLU A 88 30.09 -6.98 11.71
CA GLU A 88 29.54 -8.06 12.55
C GLU A 88 28.03 -7.92 12.84
N ASN A 89 27.46 -6.73 12.65
CA ASN A 89 26.08 -6.41 13.04
C ASN A 89 25.07 -6.57 11.88
N GLY A 90 25.56 -6.91 10.70
CA GLY A 90 24.75 -7.18 9.51
C GLY A 90 24.08 -5.94 8.92
N THR A 91 22.87 -6.13 8.40
CA THR A 91 22.16 -5.16 7.57
C THR A 91 20.73 -4.97 8.02
N TYR A 92 20.30 -3.71 8.10
CA TYR A 92 18.94 -3.31 8.42
C TYR A 92 18.23 -2.69 7.22
N ILE A 93 17.02 -3.16 6.90
CA ILE A 93 16.21 -2.60 5.82
C ILE A 93 15.23 -1.59 6.40
N ARG A 94 15.34 -0.34 5.97
CA ARG A 94 14.39 0.73 6.29
C ARG A 94 13.51 1.04 5.09
N TYR A 95 12.21 1.17 5.32
CA TYR A 95 11.25 1.60 4.29
C TYR A 95 10.74 3.01 4.59
N THR A 96 10.87 3.93 3.64
CA THR A 96 10.53 5.35 3.84
C THR A 96 9.33 5.74 3.00
N VAL A 97 8.40 6.47 3.60
CA VAL A 97 7.23 7.06 2.94
C VAL A 97 7.55 8.52 2.59
N THR A 98 7.19 8.94 1.40
CA THR A 98 7.37 10.32 0.91
C THR A 98 6.05 11.07 0.91
N LYS A 99 6.09 12.40 0.71
CA LYS A 99 4.89 13.22 0.51
C LYS A 99 4.07 12.79 -0.71
N TYR A 100 4.69 12.13 -1.69
CA TYR A 100 4.04 11.68 -2.92
C TYR A 100 3.49 10.25 -2.85
N SER A 101 3.82 9.47 -1.83
CA SER A 101 3.49 8.04 -1.74
C SER A 101 2.01 7.74 -1.90
N VAL A 102 1.15 8.48 -1.18
CA VAL A 102 -0.32 8.31 -1.25
C VAL A 102 -0.85 8.70 -2.63
N LYS A 103 -0.38 9.83 -3.20
CA LYS A 103 -0.77 10.28 -4.54
C LYS A 103 -0.38 9.25 -5.60
N ASN A 104 0.84 8.71 -5.53
CA ASN A 104 1.35 7.71 -6.47
C ASN A 104 0.57 6.40 -6.37
N LEU A 105 0.29 5.92 -5.16
CA LEU A 105 -0.53 4.73 -4.95
C LEU A 105 -1.92 4.92 -5.56
N LYS A 106 -2.61 6.03 -5.24
CA LYS A 106 -3.94 6.33 -5.80
C LYS A 106 -3.94 6.33 -7.33
N ARG A 107 -2.92 6.91 -7.96
CA ARG A 107 -2.76 6.93 -9.43
C ARG A 107 -2.62 5.52 -10.01
N ILE A 108 -1.78 4.68 -9.40
CA ILE A 108 -1.53 3.31 -9.88
C ILE A 108 -2.76 2.42 -9.73
N LEU A 109 -3.46 2.52 -8.60
CA LEU A 109 -4.66 1.70 -8.36
C LEU A 109 -5.78 2.06 -9.34
N LYS A 110 -6.02 3.36 -9.58
CA LYS A 110 -6.96 3.85 -10.60
C LYS A 110 -6.62 3.36 -12.00
N ALA A 111 -5.34 3.41 -12.39
CA ALA A 111 -4.91 2.91 -13.69
C ALA A 111 -5.17 1.41 -13.83
N LYS A 112 -4.96 0.64 -12.76
CA LYS A 112 -5.22 -0.81 -12.74
C LYS A 112 -6.70 -1.14 -12.83
N GLU A 113 -7.56 -0.37 -12.15
CA GLU A 113 -9.02 -0.51 -12.23
C GLU A 113 -9.51 -0.28 -13.66
N LYS A 114 -9.06 0.79 -14.31
CA LYS A 114 -9.41 1.11 -15.70
C LYS A 114 -9.01 0.02 -16.71
N ILE A 115 -7.81 -0.56 -16.56
CA ILE A 115 -7.36 -1.65 -17.45
C ILE A 115 -8.30 -2.86 -17.33
N VAL A 116 -8.63 -3.25 -16.09
CA VAL A 116 -9.51 -4.39 -15.85
C VAL A 116 -10.94 -4.14 -16.38
N GLU A 117 -11.45 -2.92 -16.25
CA GLU A 117 -12.76 -2.55 -16.83
C GLU A 117 -12.76 -2.62 -18.35
N HIS A 118 -11.71 -2.12 -19.00
CA HIS A 118 -11.58 -2.20 -20.46
C HIS A 118 -11.53 -3.65 -20.95
N ASP A 119 -10.73 -4.50 -20.28
CA ASP A 119 -10.63 -5.93 -20.63
C ASP A 119 -11.96 -6.66 -20.43
N ALA A 120 -12.72 -6.35 -19.38
CA ALA A 120 -14.03 -6.97 -19.11
C ALA A 120 -15.11 -6.54 -20.12
N ASN A 121 -15.07 -5.28 -20.57
CA ASN A 121 -16.03 -4.76 -21.55
C ASN A 121 -15.69 -5.14 -23.01
N SER A 122 -14.55 -5.80 -23.24
CA SER A 122 -14.11 -6.27 -24.57
C SER A 122 -14.52 -7.72 -24.86
N ILE A 123 -15.34 -8.33 -23.99
CA ILE A 123 -15.86 -9.71 -24.11
C ILE A 123 -17.29 -9.68 -24.65
#